data_AF-A0A2J4G7U6-F1
#
_entry.id   AF-A0A2J4G7U6-F1
#
_cell.length_a   1.000
_cell.length_b   1.000
_cell.length_c   1.000
_cell.angle_alpha   90.00
_cell.angle_beta   90.00
_cell.angle_gamma   90.00
#
_symmetry.space_group_name_H-M   'P 1'
#
loop_
_entity.id
_entity.type
_entity.pdbx_description
1 polymer ?
#
loop_
_entity_poly.entity_id
_entity_poly.type
_entity_poly.pdbx_seq_one_letter_code
_entity_poly.pdbx_strand_id
1 'polypeptide(L)'
;MGWRREALLAAVLLLLTAALAITYLRPRGTRAAVAISELPRTFTEVASGVNLSTFNLLRSLRSGAPGSPENRARLEQLAQLLANLTESGEWQLSELGLQLRASSGNYSLLASAGADMELAADAMSGLHPALESFLEGLARCNGTQAELAARALLPSIPKARGELQDALGKLALVDEESLPLESHRRVFESAVGNATRALKALAELEKAARLVSALGGSYLEARCRGEGAGLPSQDAVALARSIDPKAYPEASYELALLKSLVLQGEGSSGGSGTGGAGSGAGWGSPPGDD
;
A
#
# COMPACT_ATOMS: atom_id res chain seq x y z
N MET A 1 -49.24 -0.97 56.90
CA MET A 1 -48.93 -0.72 55.47
C MET A 1 -47.83 0.33 55.23
N GLY A 2 -47.50 1.21 56.19
CA GLY A 2 -46.47 2.27 56.01
C GLY A 2 -45.03 1.78 55.80
N TRP A 3 -44.58 0.80 56.59
CA TRP A 3 -43.20 0.30 56.55
C TRP A 3 -42.76 -0.29 55.20
N ARG A 4 -43.70 -0.85 54.43
CA ARG A 4 -43.39 -1.38 53.08
C ARG A 4 -43.13 -0.27 52.07
N ARG A 5 -43.77 0.91 52.21
CA ARG A 5 -43.54 2.06 51.32
C ARG A 5 -42.22 2.75 51.65
N GLU A 6 -41.88 2.87 52.93
CA GLU A 6 -40.62 3.45 53.39
C GLU A 6 -39.42 2.59 52.98
N ALA A 7 -39.52 1.26 53.12
CA ALA A 7 -38.48 0.34 52.66
C ALA A 7 -38.28 0.40 51.13
N LEU A 8 -39.36 0.57 50.37
CA LEU A 8 -39.31 0.66 48.90
C LEU A 8 -38.68 1.99 48.45
N LEU A 9 -39.03 3.10 49.12
CA LEU A 9 -38.40 4.40 48.87
C LEU A 9 -36.92 4.40 49.22
N ALA A 10 -36.53 3.80 50.35
CA ALA A 10 -35.13 3.67 50.74
C ALA A 10 -34.35 2.82 49.74
N ALA A 11 -34.92 1.70 49.27
CA ALA A 11 -34.30 0.85 48.25
C ALA A 11 -34.13 1.56 46.90
N VAL A 12 -35.14 2.33 46.46
CA VAL A 12 -35.06 3.14 45.24
C VAL A 12 -34.01 4.23 45.38
N LEU A 13 -33.92 4.89 46.53
CA LEU A 13 -32.90 5.91 46.80
C LEU A 13 -31.49 5.30 46.76
N LEU A 14 -31.30 4.12 47.35
CA LEU A 14 -30.04 3.37 47.33
C LEU A 14 -29.65 2.92 45.92
N LEU A 15 -30.63 2.49 45.11
CA LEU A 15 -30.40 2.14 43.71
C LEU A 15 -30.04 3.38 42.88
N LEU A 16 -30.69 4.51 43.12
CA LEU A 16 -30.37 5.78 42.45
C LEU A 16 -28.99 6.29 42.84
N THR A 17 -28.61 6.25 44.12
CA THR A 17 -27.28 6.65 44.57
C THR A 17 -26.20 5.68 44.11
N ALA A 18 -26.47 4.37 44.07
CA ALA A 18 -25.57 3.39 43.48
C ALA A 18 -25.39 3.61 41.98
N ALA A 19 -26.48 3.89 41.25
CA ALA A 19 -26.41 4.23 39.82
C ALA A 19 -25.61 5.52 39.59
N LEU A 20 -25.85 6.57 40.39
CA LEU A 20 -25.07 7.81 40.36
C LEU A 20 -23.60 7.56 40.67
N ALA A 21 -23.31 6.78 41.71
CA ALA A 21 -21.97 6.39 42.09
C ALA A 21 -21.27 5.60 40.98
N ILE A 22 -21.94 4.67 40.30
CA ILE A 22 -21.38 3.92 39.16
C ILE A 22 -21.09 4.85 37.97
N THR A 23 -21.95 5.85 37.72
CA THR A 23 -21.70 6.83 36.65
C THR A 23 -20.57 7.81 36.98
N TYR A 24 -20.41 8.21 38.25
CA TYR A 24 -19.38 9.17 38.68
C TYR A 24 -18.04 8.53 39.06
N LEU A 25 -18.04 7.29 39.57
CA LEU A 25 -16.86 6.48 39.89
C LEU A 25 -16.42 5.61 38.70
N ARG A 26 -16.81 5.97 37.48
CA ARG A 26 -16.15 5.41 36.29
C ARG A 26 -14.65 5.69 36.50
N PRO A 27 -13.79 4.66 36.54
CA PRO A 27 -12.40 4.87 36.84
C PRO A 27 -11.85 5.83 35.79
N ARG A 28 -11.50 7.04 36.23
CA ARG A 28 -10.61 7.92 35.48
C ARG A 28 -9.27 7.20 35.48
N GLY A 29 -9.16 6.19 34.61
CA GLY A 29 -7.87 5.65 34.24
C GLY A 29 -7.01 6.84 33.87
N THR A 30 -5.77 6.82 34.32
CA THR A 30 -4.68 7.73 33.93
C THR A 30 -4.40 7.61 32.42
N ARG A 31 -5.42 7.75 31.58
CA ARG A 31 -5.29 7.99 30.15
C ARG A 31 -4.86 9.44 30.07
N ALA A 32 -3.70 9.70 29.49
CA ALA A 32 -3.20 11.05 29.24
C ALA A 32 -4.33 11.85 28.56
N ALA A 33 -4.94 12.77 29.32
CA ALA A 33 -6.00 13.61 28.81
C ALA A 33 -5.32 14.64 27.91
N VAL A 34 -5.28 14.35 26.61
CA VAL A 34 -4.88 15.35 25.61
C VAL A 34 -5.88 16.48 25.72
N ALA A 35 -5.39 17.67 26.02
CA ALA A 35 -6.26 18.83 26.06
C ALA A 35 -6.86 19.02 24.67
N ILE A 36 -8.16 19.33 24.59
CA ILE A 36 -8.85 19.60 23.30
C ILE A 36 -8.08 20.66 22.48
N SER A 37 -7.42 21.61 23.15
CA SER A 37 -6.56 22.62 22.54
C SER A 37 -5.36 22.06 21.77
N GLU A 38 -4.94 20.83 22.03
CA GLU A 38 -3.79 20.19 21.37
C GLU A 38 -4.20 19.39 20.12
N LEU A 39 -5.49 19.06 19.96
CA LEU A 39 -5.99 18.27 18.82
C LEU A 39 -5.61 18.83 17.44
N PRO A 40 -5.71 20.16 17.18
CA PRO A 40 -5.30 20.70 15.89
C PRO A 40 -3.85 20.37 15.57
N ARG A 41 -2.96 20.48 16.56
CA ARG A 41 -1.55 20.13 16.42
C ARG A 41 -1.39 18.63 16.17
N THR A 42 -2.07 17.78 16.94
CA THR A 42 -2.05 16.33 16.75
C THR A 42 -2.49 15.93 15.33
N PHE A 43 -3.55 16.54 14.80
CA PHE A 43 -4.03 16.28 13.44
C PHE A 43 -3.00 16.69 12.37
N THR A 44 -2.34 17.84 12.55
CA THR A 44 -1.27 18.26 11.63
C THR A 44 -0.05 17.33 11.68
N GLU A 45 0.32 16.83 12.86
CA GLU A 45 1.42 15.88 13.01
C GLU A 45 1.11 14.55 12.33
N VAL A 46 -0.14 14.05 12.42
CA VAL A 46 -0.57 12.85 11.67
C VAL A 46 -0.49 13.08 10.17
N ALA A 47 -1.05 14.18 9.66
CA ALA A 47 -1.02 14.48 8.22
C ALA A 47 0.43 14.59 7.70
N SER A 48 1.31 15.27 8.45
CA SER A 48 2.73 15.35 8.11
C SER A 48 3.40 13.98 8.10
N GLY A 49 3.15 13.16 9.11
CA GLY A 49 3.73 11.83 9.22
C GLY A 49 3.28 10.90 8.10
N VAL A 50 1.99 10.90 7.75
CA VAL A 50 1.44 10.11 6.63
C VAL A 50 1.99 10.56 5.29
N ASN A 51 2.15 11.87 5.09
CA ASN A 51 2.78 12.39 3.88
C ASN A 51 4.25 11.92 3.76
N LEU A 52 4.99 11.91 4.88
CA LEU A 52 6.34 11.36 4.92
C LEU A 52 6.35 9.85 4.64
N SER A 53 5.44 9.07 5.21
CA SER A 53 5.33 7.63 4.95
C SER A 53 5.00 7.33 3.49
N THR A 54 4.12 8.13 2.90
CA THR A 54 3.79 8.05 1.46
C THR A 54 5.01 8.31 0.59
N PHE A 55 5.82 9.32 0.94
CA PHE A 55 7.08 9.61 0.26
C PHE A 55 8.07 8.45 0.41
N ASN A 56 8.25 7.93 1.63
CA ASN A 56 9.15 6.82 1.91
C ASN A 56 8.76 5.58 1.11
N LEU A 57 7.47 5.20 1.11
CA LEU A 57 6.94 4.07 0.35
C LEU A 57 7.35 4.12 -1.13
N LEU A 58 7.14 5.26 -1.80
CA LEU A 58 7.52 5.42 -3.20
C LEU A 58 9.04 5.40 -3.39
N ARG A 59 9.79 5.98 -2.45
CA ARG A 59 11.26 5.99 -2.49
C ARG A 59 11.82 4.59 -2.30
N SER A 60 11.23 3.75 -1.44
CA SER A 60 11.64 2.36 -1.22
C SER A 60 11.52 1.53 -2.49
N LEU A 61 10.42 1.68 -3.24
CA LEU A 61 10.24 0.98 -4.49
C LEU A 61 11.29 1.40 -5.54
N ARG A 62 11.60 2.69 -5.62
CA ARG A 62 12.50 3.28 -6.62
C ARG A 62 13.99 3.09 -6.34
N SER A 63 14.41 3.27 -5.09
CA SER A 63 15.83 3.35 -4.72
C SER A 63 16.20 2.49 -3.52
N GLY A 64 15.29 1.63 -3.05
CA GLY A 64 15.54 0.74 -1.92
C GLY A 64 15.73 1.43 -0.58
N ALA A 65 15.40 2.71 -0.46
CA ALA A 65 15.54 3.41 0.81
C ALA A 65 14.52 2.86 1.82
N PRO A 66 14.90 2.55 3.07
CA PRO A 66 13.96 2.04 4.06
C PRO A 66 12.96 3.10 4.50
N GLY A 67 11.94 2.65 5.24
CA GLY A 67 11.06 3.52 5.98
C GLY A 67 11.79 4.27 7.10
N SER A 68 11.05 5.11 7.83
CA SER A 68 11.53 5.82 9.01
C SER A 68 10.99 5.18 10.29
N PRO A 69 11.83 4.45 11.06
CA PRO A 69 11.40 3.85 12.33
C PRO A 69 10.91 4.90 13.34
N GLU A 70 11.50 6.10 13.32
CA GLU A 70 11.09 7.22 14.17
C GLU A 70 9.70 7.73 13.78
N ASN A 71 9.43 7.91 12.48
CA ASN A 71 8.11 8.33 12.00
C ASN A 71 7.05 7.25 12.28
N ARG A 72 7.38 5.97 12.07
CA ARG A 72 6.49 4.84 12.40
C ARG A 72 6.10 4.86 13.87
N ALA A 73 7.09 4.88 14.78
CA ALA A 73 6.84 4.91 16.22
C ALA A 73 6.02 6.15 16.63
N ARG A 74 6.27 7.30 16.00
CA ARG A 74 5.49 8.51 16.25
C ARG A 74 4.03 8.36 15.81
N LEU A 75 3.80 7.81 14.63
CA LEU A 75 2.45 7.58 14.10
C LEU A 75 1.68 6.54 14.92
N GLU A 76 2.31 5.47 15.38
CA GLU A 76 1.72 4.49 16.31
C GLU A 76 1.28 5.15 17.62
N GLN A 77 2.13 6.02 18.20
CA GLN A 77 1.79 6.78 19.40
C GLN A 77 0.59 7.71 19.18
N LEU A 78 0.60 8.46 18.06
CA LEU A 78 -0.50 9.36 17.70
C LEU A 78 -1.80 8.59 17.45
N ALA A 79 -1.73 7.44 16.79
CA ALA A 79 -2.88 6.58 16.53
C ALA A 79 -3.52 6.11 17.84
N GLN A 80 -2.72 5.61 18.79
CA GLN A 80 -3.22 5.15 20.08
C GLN A 80 -3.78 6.30 20.91
N LEU A 81 -3.10 7.45 20.91
CA LEU A 81 -3.54 8.65 21.60
C LEU A 81 -4.92 9.09 21.09
N LEU A 82 -5.10 9.16 19.78
CA LEU A 82 -6.37 9.55 19.16
C LEU A 82 -7.47 8.51 19.36
N ALA A 83 -7.15 7.21 19.28
CA ALA A 83 -8.09 6.13 19.58
C ALA A 83 -8.61 6.22 21.02
N ASN A 84 -7.72 6.43 21.99
CA ASN A 84 -8.09 6.59 23.39
C ASN A 84 -9.04 7.77 23.62
N LEU A 85 -8.85 8.87 22.89
CA LEU A 85 -9.73 10.04 22.92
C LEU A 85 -11.09 9.76 22.30
N THR A 86 -11.14 8.93 21.25
CA THR A 86 -12.44 8.50 20.74
C THR A 86 -13.21 7.66 21.75
N GLU A 87 -12.55 6.92 22.63
CA GLU A 87 -13.22 6.11 23.64
C GLU A 87 -13.64 6.89 24.89
N SER A 88 -12.98 8.01 25.19
CA SER A 88 -13.32 8.82 26.36
C SER A 88 -14.72 9.44 26.15
N GLY A 89 -15.69 9.01 26.97
CA GLY A 89 -17.08 9.45 26.86
C GLY A 89 -17.32 10.94 27.16
N GLU A 90 -16.25 11.70 27.41
CA GLU A 90 -16.30 13.11 27.82
C GLU A 90 -16.81 14.04 26.70
N TRP A 91 -16.69 13.62 25.43
CA TRP A 91 -17.05 14.47 24.28
C TRP A 91 -18.45 14.23 23.73
N GLN A 92 -19.28 13.44 24.42
CA GLN A 92 -20.64 13.10 23.98
C GLN A 92 -21.68 14.20 24.27
N LEU A 93 -21.28 15.28 24.95
CA LEU A 93 -22.21 16.26 25.51
C LEU A 93 -22.45 17.49 24.61
N SER A 94 -21.73 17.61 23.48
CA SER A 94 -21.92 18.69 22.51
C SER A 94 -21.72 18.22 21.07
N GLU A 95 -22.34 18.92 20.11
CA GLU A 95 -22.19 18.64 18.67
C GLU A 95 -20.74 18.77 18.22
N LEU A 96 -20.04 19.81 18.68
CA LEU A 96 -18.60 19.99 18.42
C LEU A 96 -17.77 18.83 18.99
N GLY A 97 -18.12 18.33 20.18
CA GLY A 97 -17.45 17.17 20.78
C GLY A 97 -17.64 15.89 19.96
N LEU A 98 -18.83 15.67 19.42
CA LEU A 98 -19.12 14.54 18.53
C LEU A 98 -18.32 14.64 17.23
N GLN A 99 -18.23 15.83 16.63
CA GLN A 99 -17.41 16.06 15.43
C GLN A 99 -15.92 15.82 15.70
N LEU A 100 -15.38 16.37 16.80
CA LEU A 100 -13.98 16.15 17.17
C LEU A 100 -13.67 14.68 17.46
N ARG A 101 -14.60 13.95 18.06
CA ARG A 101 -14.49 12.50 18.28
C ARG A 101 -14.43 11.75 16.95
N ALA A 102 -15.32 12.07 16.02
CA ALA A 102 -15.34 11.47 14.69
C ALA A 102 -14.02 11.76 13.94
N SER A 103 -13.60 13.03 13.88
CA SER A 103 -12.31 13.40 13.27
C SER A 103 -11.15 12.68 13.94
N SER A 104 -11.11 12.59 15.27
CA SER A 104 -10.05 11.88 16.00
C SER A 104 -9.98 10.40 15.63
N GLY A 105 -11.13 9.75 15.41
CA GLY A 105 -11.18 8.37 14.93
C GLY A 105 -10.57 8.22 13.55
N ASN A 106 -10.91 9.14 12.64
CA ASN A 106 -10.37 9.15 11.29
C ASN A 106 -8.87 9.47 11.24
N TYR A 107 -8.37 10.40 12.06
CA TYR A 107 -6.93 10.63 12.21
C TYR A 107 -6.21 9.46 12.88
N SER A 108 -6.86 8.73 13.79
CA SER A 108 -6.29 7.52 14.38
C SER A 108 -6.06 6.44 13.30
N LEU A 109 -7.08 6.18 12.48
CA LEU A 109 -6.98 5.26 11.34
C LEU A 109 -5.92 5.72 10.33
N LEU A 110 -5.90 7.01 10.00
CA LEU A 110 -4.92 7.59 9.10
C LEU A 110 -3.49 7.43 9.64
N ALA A 111 -3.28 7.69 10.93
CA ALA A 111 -1.97 7.52 11.57
C ALA A 111 -1.52 6.04 11.56
N SER A 112 -2.43 5.11 11.89
CA SER A 112 -2.13 3.67 11.80
C SER A 112 -1.81 3.24 10.37
N ALA A 113 -2.51 3.75 9.36
CA ALA A 113 -2.19 3.47 7.96
C ALA A 113 -0.81 4.00 7.57
N GLY A 114 -0.45 5.21 8.03
CA GLY A 114 0.89 5.75 7.81
C GLY A 114 1.99 4.87 8.43
N ALA A 115 1.77 4.34 9.64
CA ALA A 115 2.70 3.40 10.27
C ALA A 115 2.86 2.10 9.46
N ASP A 116 1.77 1.53 8.96
CA ASP A 116 1.83 0.36 8.07
C ASP A 116 2.56 0.67 6.74
N MET A 117 2.42 1.90 6.21
CA MET A 117 3.15 2.30 5.02
C MET A 117 4.67 2.31 5.25
N GLU A 118 5.14 2.63 6.46
CA GLU A 118 6.56 2.50 6.80
C GLU A 118 7.00 1.02 6.86
N LEU A 119 6.14 0.11 7.33
CA LEU A 119 6.41 -1.34 7.28
C LEU A 119 6.48 -1.85 5.84
N ALA A 120 5.56 -1.40 4.99
CA ALA A 120 5.58 -1.70 3.57
C ALA A 120 6.84 -1.14 2.89
N ALA A 121 7.26 0.08 3.25
CA ALA A 121 8.51 0.70 2.80
C ALA A 121 9.74 -0.14 3.18
N ASP A 122 9.84 -0.61 4.42
CA ASP A 122 10.90 -1.51 4.89
C ASP A 122 10.91 -2.84 4.12
N ALA A 123 9.72 -3.43 3.91
CA ALA A 123 9.59 -4.67 3.15
C ALA A 123 10.01 -4.48 1.68
N MET A 124 9.64 -3.37 1.04
CA MET A 124 10.06 -3.02 -0.32
C MET A 124 11.55 -2.74 -0.42
N SER A 125 12.13 -2.05 0.56
CA SER A 125 13.58 -1.82 0.64
C SER A 125 14.35 -3.13 0.65
N GLY A 126 13.88 -4.13 1.41
CA GLY A 126 14.47 -5.47 1.43
C GLY A 126 14.40 -6.22 0.08
N LEU A 127 13.43 -5.90 -0.78
CA LEU A 127 13.31 -6.45 -2.13
C LEU A 127 14.28 -5.84 -3.12
N HIS A 128 14.73 -4.60 -2.87
CA HIS A 128 15.38 -3.76 -3.87
C HIS A 128 16.64 -4.39 -4.49
N PRO A 129 17.57 -5.02 -3.75
CA PRO A 129 18.74 -5.64 -4.36
C PRO A 129 18.40 -6.73 -5.38
N ALA A 130 17.38 -7.55 -5.09
CA ALA A 130 16.91 -8.58 -6.01
C ALA A 130 16.13 -7.96 -7.18
N LEU A 131 15.37 -6.89 -6.94
CA LEU A 131 14.66 -6.16 -7.98
C LEU A 131 15.61 -5.52 -8.98
N GLU A 132 16.65 -4.84 -8.51
CA GLU A 132 17.67 -4.22 -9.35
C GLU A 132 18.37 -5.27 -10.22
N SER A 133 18.82 -6.38 -9.63
CA SER A 133 19.44 -7.48 -10.37
C SER A 133 18.48 -8.14 -11.38
N PHE A 134 17.20 -8.24 -11.04
CA PHE A 134 16.17 -8.76 -11.95
C PHE A 134 15.98 -7.86 -13.17
N LEU A 135 15.80 -6.56 -12.95
CA LEU A 135 15.59 -5.58 -14.02
C LEU A 135 16.85 -5.41 -14.88
N GLU A 136 18.03 -5.35 -14.27
CA GLU A 136 19.31 -5.30 -15.00
C GLU A 136 19.50 -6.57 -15.85
N GLY A 137 19.19 -7.75 -15.30
CA GLY A 137 19.23 -9.01 -16.03
C GLY A 137 18.32 -9.01 -17.27
N LEU A 138 17.09 -8.52 -17.13
CA LEU A 138 16.18 -8.35 -18.27
C LEU A 138 16.72 -7.35 -19.29
N ALA A 139 17.14 -6.16 -18.85
CA ALA A 139 17.62 -5.10 -19.73
C ALA A 139 18.87 -5.52 -20.52
N ARG A 140 19.77 -6.30 -19.90
CA ARG A 140 20.99 -6.83 -20.53
C ARG A 140 20.81 -8.17 -21.21
N CYS A 141 19.59 -8.70 -21.28
CA CYS A 141 19.30 -10.02 -21.84
C CYS A 141 20.13 -11.15 -21.18
N ASN A 142 20.47 -10.98 -19.91
CA ASN A 142 21.08 -12.00 -19.06
C ASN A 142 19.97 -12.77 -18.34
N GLY A 143 19.38 -13.75 -19.04
CA GLY A 143 18.26 -14.53 -18.54
C GLY A 143 18.61 -15.34 -17.29
N THR A 144 19.84 -15.85 -17.18
CA THR A 144 20.30 -16.56 -15.98
C THR A 144 20.30 -15.67 -14.74
N GLN A 145 20.79 -14.43 -14.86
CA GLN A 145 20.73 -13.43 -13.78
C GLN A 145 19.28 -13.09 -13.41
N ALA A 146 18.45 -12.82 -14.42
CA ALA A 146 17.04 -12.50 -14.21
C ALA A 146 16.30 -13.65 -13.51
N GLU A 147 16.56 -14.91 -13.88
CA GLU A 147 15.95 -16.07 -13.24
C GLU A 147 16.37 -16.23 -11.78
N LEU A 148 17.66 -16.10 -11.48
CA LEU A 148 18.17 -16.18 -10.11
C LEU A 148 17.55 -15.08 -9.23
N ALA A 149 17.49 -13.86 -9.74
CA ALA A 149 16.89 -12.73 -9.04
C ALA A 149 15.35 -12.90 -8.87
N ALA A 150 14.66 -13.42 -9.88
CA ALA A 150 13.23 -13.72 -9.80
C ALA A 150 12.90 -14.71 -8.68
N ARG A 151 13.71 -15.77 -8.52
CA ARG A 151 13.54 -16.75 -7.43
C ARG A 151 13.70 -16.12 -6.04
N ALA A 152 14.56 -15.10 -5.91
CA ALA A 152 14.72 -14.36 -4.65
C ALA A 152 13.57 -13.36 -4.38
N LEU A 153 12.98 -12.79 -5.43
CA LEU A 153 11.85 -11.87 -5.34
C LEU A 153 10.54 -12.55 -4.92
N LEU A 154 10.22 -13.70 -5.54
CA LEU A 154 8.94 -14.39 -5.37
C LEU A 154 8.51 -14.66 -3.91
N PRO A 155 9.37 -15.15 -2.99
CA PRO A 155 8.95 -15.38 -1.61
C PRO A 155 8.77 -14.07 -0.82
N SER A 156 9.37 -12.98 -1.27
CA SER A 156 9.47 -11.73 -0.51
C SER A 156 8.38 -10.71 -0.92
N ILE A 157 7.94 -10.71 -2.18
CA ILE A 157 6.85 -9.84 -2.67
C ILE A 157 5.55 -9.97 -1.85
N PRO A 158 5.07 -11.18 -1.48
CA PRO A 158 3.84 -11.33 -0.69
C PRO A 158 3.88 -10.57 0.64
N LYS A 159 5.04 -10.48 1.29
CA LYS A 159 5.20 -9.71 2.53
C LYS A 159 4.94 -8.22 2.28
N ALA A 160 5.62 -7.62 1.30
CA ALA A 160 5.43 -6.21 0.98
C ALA A 160 3.99 -5.90 0.53
N ARG A 161 3.33 -6.83 -0.18
CA ARG A 161 1.92 -6.70 -0.55
C ARG A 161 1.00 -6.74 0.66
N GLY A 162 1.24 -7.65 1.61
CA GLY A 162 0.46 -7.79 2.83
C GLY A 162 0.44 -6.50 3.66
N GLU A 163 1.62 -5.96 3.97
CA GLU A 163 1.76 -4.70 4.73
C GLU A 163 1.03 -3.53 4.03
N LEU A 164 1.12 -3.46 2.70
CA LEU A 164 0.46 -2.41 1.93
C LEU A 164 -1.06 -2.59 1.84
N GLN A 165 -1.54 -3.84 1.83
CA GLN A 165 -2.97 -4.15 1.88
C GLN A 165 -3.55 -3.78 3.25
N ASP A 166 -2.81 -4.00 4.34
CA ASP A 166 -3.22 -3.58 5.68
C ASP A 166 -3.35 -2.06 5.76
N ALA A 167 -2.37 -1.32 5.21
CA ALA A 167 -2.43 0.15 5.13
C ALA A 167 -3.66 0.63 4.34
N LEU A 168 -3.92 0.04 3.16
CA LEU A 168 -5.09 0.37 2.34
C LEU A 168 -6.41 0.00 3.02
N GLY A 169 -6.45 -1.10 3.77
CA GLY A 169 -7.61 -1.51 4.55
C GLY A 169 -7.97 -0.47 5.62
N LYS A 170 -6.96 0.09 6.31
CA LYS A 170 -7.16 1.19 7.27
C LYS A 170 -7.60 2.49 6.61
N LEU A 171 -6.99 2.84 5.47
CA LEU A 171 -7.39 4.02 4.69
C LEU A 171 -8.84 3.93 4.18
N ALA A 172 -9.30 2.74 3.79
CA ALA A 172 -10.66 2.53 3.30
C ALA A 172 -11.74 2.77 4.37
N LEU A 173 -11.37 2.78 5.66
CA LEU A 173 -12.26 3.07 6.77
C LEU A 173 -12.30 4.56 7.14
N VAL A 174 -11.42 5.38 6.55
CA VAL A 174 -11.38 6.82 6.82
C VAL A 174 -12.52 7.51 6.06
N ASP A 175 -13.35 8.23 6.79
CA ASP A 175 -14.32 9.16 6.23
C ASP A 175 -13.61 10.48 5.88
N GLU A 176 -13.39 10.72 4.59
CA GLU A 176 -12.70 11.91 4.09
C GLU A 176 -13.39 13.22 4.52
N GLU A 177 -14.72 13.24 4.58
CA GLU A 177 -15.46 14.46 4.93
C GLU A 177 -15.25 14.88 6.38
N SER A 178 -14.91 13.92 7.23
CA SER A 178 -14.58 14.16 8.64
C SER A 178 -13.20 14.79 8.85
N LEU A 179 -12.39 14.92 7.80
CA LEU A 179 -11.10 15.61 7.85
C LEU A 179 -11.35 17.13 7.70
N PRO A 180 -11.12 17.94 8.75
CA PRO A 180 -11.53 19.34 8.80
C PRO A 180 -10.75 20.27 7.87
N LEU A 181 -9.57 19.87 7.40
CA LEU A 181 -8.72 20.69 6.54
C LEU A 181 -8.58 20.05 5.16
N GLU A 182 -8.82 20.86 4.13
CA GLU A 182 -8.64 20.49 2.72
C GLU A 182 -7.21 19.99 2.43
N SER A 183 -6.20 20.58 3.08
CA SER A 183 -4.82 20.10 2.97
C SER A 183 -4.65 18.67 3.46
N HIS A 184 -5.40 18.24 4.48
CA HIS A 184 -5.32 16.89 5.04
C HIS A 184 -6.09 15.89 4.17
N ARG A 185 -7.21 16.30 3.55
CA ARG A 185 -7.91 15.51 2.53
C ARG A 185 -6.99 15.17 1.36
N ARG A 186 -6.27 16.16 0.83
CA ARG A 186 -5.27 15.92 -0.23
C ARG A 186 -4.15 14.96 0.19
N VAL A 187 -3.70 15.01 1.45
CA VAL A 187 -2.73 14.05 1.97
C VAL A 187 -3.32 12.64 1.98
N PHE A 188 -4.56 12.49 2.44
CA PHE A 188 -5.28 11.22 2.43
C PHE A 188 -5.44 10.67 1.00
N GLU A 189 -5.96 11.46 0.06
CA GLU A 189 -6.11 11.06 -1.35
C GLU A 189 -4.77 10.64 -1.98
N SER A 190 -3.72 11.42 -1.71
CA SER A 190 -2.36 11.11 -2.16
C SER A 190 -1.86 9.79 -1.57
N ALA A 191 -2.09 9.55 -0.28
CA ALA A 191 -1.71 8.31 0.39
C ALA A 191 -2.44 7.10 -0.23
N VAL A 192 -3.76 7.18 -0.44
CA VAL A 192 -4.57 6.14 -1.11
C VAL A 192 -4.06 5.87 -2.53
N GLY A 193 -3.87 6.94 -3.32
CA GLY A 193 -3.43 6.84 -4.70
C GLY A 193 -2.03 6.24 -4.84
N ASN A 194 -1.09 6.67 -3.99
CA ASN A 194 0.29 6.18 -3.99
C ASN A 194 0.40 4.74 -3.48
N ALA A 195 -0.30 4.40 -2.41
CA ALA A 195 -0.35 3.02 -1.92
C ALA A 195 -0.96 2.08 -2.96
N THR A 196 -2.04 2.49 -3.63
CA THR A 196 -2.65 1.71 -4.72
C THR A 196 -1.70 1.52 -5.89
N ARG A 197 -0.96 2.57 -6.28
CA ARG A 197 0.06 2.48 -7.34
C ARG A 197 1.18 1.52 -6.97
N ALA A 198 1.71 1.61 -5.75
CA ALA A 198 2.76 0.70 -5.28
C ALA A 198 2.27 -0.76 -5.23
N LEU A 199 1.01 -1.01 -4.84
CA LEU A 199 0.42 -2.35 -4.84
C LEU A 199 0.33 -2.93 -6.26
N LYS A 200 -0.09 -2.11 -7.23
CA LYS A 200 -0.12 -2.51 -8.65
C LYS A 200 1.29 -2.82 -9.18
N ALA A 201 2.27 -1.99 -8.85
CA ALA A 201 3.66 -2.22 -9.25
C ALA A 201 4.19 -3.56 -8.71
N LEU A 202 3.97 -3.86 -7.42
CA LEU A 202 4.33 -5.15 -6.83
C LEU A 202 3.62 -6.33 -7.52
N ALA A 203 2.36 -6.17 -7.93
CA ALA A 203 1.62 -7.20 -8.64
C ALA A 203 2.21 -7.48 -10.04
N GLU A 204 2.62 -6.44 -10.79
CA GLU A 204 3.27 -6.62 -12.09
C GLU A 204 4.66 -7.24 -11.95
N LEU A 205 5.42 -6.86 -10.93
CA LEU A 205 6.71 -7.48 -10.61
C LEU A 205 6.56 -8.97 -10.28
N GLU A 206 5.53 -9.34 -9.54
CA GLU A 206 5.25 -10.74 -9.24
C GLU A 206 4.94 -11.54 -10.51
N LYS A 207 4.08 -11.01 -11.39
CA LYS A 207 3.78 -11.64 -12.68
C LYS A 207 5.04 -11.83 -13.52
N ALA A 208 5.88 -10.81 -13.60
CA ALA A 208 7.13 -10.84 -14.36
C ALA A 208 8.11 -11.87 -13.78
N ALA A 209 8.30 -11.89 -12.46
CA ALA A 209 9.18 -12.85 -11.80
C ALA A 209 8.69 -14.30 -11.96
N ARG A 210 7.37 -14.53 -11.88
CA ARG A 210 6.75 -15.85 -12.16
C ARG A 210 6.96 -16.28 -13.61
N LEU A 211 6.80 -15.35 -14.56
CA LEU A 211 7.00 -15.61 -15.98
C LEU A 211 8.45 -15.99 -16.28
N VAL A 212 9.41 -15.22 -15.79
CA VAL A 212 10.85 -15.53 -15.94
C VAL A 212 11.20 -16.88 -15.32
N SER A 213 10.69 -17.17 -14.13
CA SER A 213 10.92 -18.45 -13.46
C SER A 213 10.31 -19.64 -14.20
N ALA A 214 9.19 -19.45 -14.89
CA ALA A 214 8.51 -20.49 -15.67
C ALA A 214 9.20 -20.77 -17.02
N LEU A 215 9.78 -19.74 -17.64
CA LEU A 215 10.49 -19.86 -18.92
C LEU A 215 11.91 -20.42 -18.77
N GLY A 216 12.59 -20.04 -17.69
CA GLY A 216 14.01 -20.31 -17.47
C GLY A 216 14.93 -19.32 -18.17
N GLY A 217 16.14 -19.13 -17.62
CA GLY A 217 17.10 -18.14 -18.08
C GLY A 217 17.62 -18.41 -19.50
N SER A 218 17.88 -19.68 -19.83
CA SER A 218 18.36 -20.07 -21.17
C SER A 218 17.36 -19.77 -22.27
N TYR A 219 16.06 -19.91 -22.00
CA TYR A 219 15.00 -19.54 -22.93
C TYR A 219 15.05 -18.04 -23.26
N LEU A 220 15.17 -17.20 -22.24
CA LEU A 220 15.21 -15.75 -22.39
C LEU A 220 16.46 -15.29 -23.14
N GLU A 221 17.62 -15.87 -22.82
CA GLU A 221 18.88 -15.59 -23.51
C GLU A 221 18.81 -15.96 -25.00
N ALA A 222 18.30 -17.16 -25.32
CA ALA A 222 18.13 -17.60 -26.70
C ALA A 222 17.18 -16.67 -27.47
N ARG A 223 16.03 -16.30 -26.88
CA ARG A 223 15.10 -15.34 -27.49
C ARG A 223 15.73 -13.97 -27.73
N CYS A 224 16.49 -13.46 -26.77
CA CYS A 224 17.21 -12.20 -26.89
C CYS A 224 18.25 -12.20 -28.02
N ARG A 225 18.92 -13.33 -28.27
CA ARG A 225 19.89 -13.48 -29.37
C ARG A 225 19.25 -13.74 -30.73
N GLY A 226 17.91 -13.83 -30.80
CA GLY A 226 17.21 -14.24 -32.01
C GLY A 226 17.41 -15.72 -32.34
N GLU A 227 17.92 -16.50 -31.40
CA GLU A 227 18.06 -17.95 -31.54
C GLU A 227 16.69 -18.62 -31.33
N GLY A 228 16.52 -19.79 -31.95
CA GLY A 228 15.31 -20.58 -31.78
C GLY A 228 15.21 -21.14 -30.37
N ALA A 229 14.57 -20.41 -29.46
CA ALA A 229 14.00 -21.01 -28.27
C ALA A 229 12.68 -21.70 -28.66
N GLY A 230 12.35 -22.83 -28.01
CA GLY A 230 11.08 -23.51 -28.22
C GLY A 230 9.86 -22.58 -28.07
N LEU A 231 8.66 -23.06 -28.37
CA LEU A 231 7.46 -22.27 -28.12
C LEU A 231 7.21 -22.16 -26.60
N PRO A 232 6.88 -20.96 -26.08
CA PRO A 232 6.47 -20.82 -24.68
C PRO A 232 5.16 -21.57 -24.43
N SER A 233 4.94 -22.02 -23.21
CA SER A 233 3.66 -22.63 -22.82
C SER A 233 2.51 -21.61 -22.95
N GLN A 234 1.28 -22.09 -23.16
CA GLN A 234 0.11 -21.21 -23.23
C GLN A 234 -0.08 -20.41 -21.93
N ASP A 235 0.25 -21.00 -20.78
CA ASP A 235 0.20 -20.30 -19.49
C ASP A 235 1.20 -19.15 -19.42
N ALA A 236 2.43 -19.34 -19.93
CA ALA A 236 3.43 -18.28 -20.00
C ALA A 236 3.00 -17.15 -20.95
N VAL A 237 2.38 -17.49 -22.07
CA VAL A 237 1.80 -16.50 -23.00
C VAL A 237 0.66 -15.73 -22.34
N ALA A 238 -0.27 -16.41 -21.69
CA ALA A 238 -1.38 -15.77 -20.99
C ALA A 238 -0.88 -14.82 -19.89
N LEU A 239 0.12 -15.26 -19.12
CA LEU A 239 0.76 -14.44 -18.09
C LEU A 239 1.45 -13.22 -18.70
N ALA A 240 2.23 -13.38 -19.78
CA ALA A 240 2.86 -12.27 -20.49
C ALA A 240 1.85 -11.25 -21.03
N ARG A 241 0.71 -11.70 -21.59
CA ARG A 241 -0.37 -10.80 -22.04
C ARG A 241 -0.95 -9.97 -20.89
N SER A 242 -1.05 -10.58 -19.70
CA SER A 242 -1.61 -9.94 -18.49
C SER A 242 -0.67 -8.94 -17.79
N ILE A 243 0.61 -8.89 -18.18
CA ILE A 243 1.55 -7.90 -17.68
C ILE A 243 1.20 -6.53 -18.28
N ASP A 244 1.01 -5.53 -17.43
CA ASP A 244 0.82 -4.13 -17.82
C ASP A 244 2.06 -3.30 -17.46
N PRO A 245 2.97 -3.04 -18.41
CA PRO A 245 4.16 -2.23 -18.14
C PRO A 245 3.85 -0.81 -17.65
N LYS A 246 2.66 -0.27 -17.92
CA LYS A 246 2.28 1.10 -17.50
C LYS A 246 1.98 1.18 -16.01
N ALA A 247 1.65 0.06 -15.36
CA ALA A 247 1.36 0.03 -13.94
C ALA A 247 2.62 0.16 -13.07
N TYR A 248 3.82 -0.02 -13.64
CA TYR A 248 5.09 0.30 -13.00
C TYR A 248 6.00 1.11 -13.95
N PRO A 249 5.82 2.44 -14.03
CA PRO A 249 6.53 3.29 -14.99
C PRO A 249 8.06 3.15 -14.95
N GLU A 250 8.63 2.99 -13.77
CA GLU A 250 10.07 2.92 -13.54
C GLU A 250 10.72 1.63 -14.09
N ALA A 251 9.94 0.56 -14.27
CA ALA A 251 10.38 -0.69 -14.91
C ALA A 251 9.62 -0.99 -16.21
N SER A 252 8.94 0.01 -16.77
CA SER A 252 8.04 -0.18 -17.91
C SER A 252 8.76 -0.71 -19.15
N TYR A 253 10.02 -0.32 -19.35
CA TYR A 253 10.84 -0.82 -20.44
C TYR A 253 11.13 -2.32 -20.31
N GLU A 254 11.63 -2.75 -19.15
CA GLU A 254 12.00 -4.15 -18.87
C GLU A 254 10.79 -5.07 -18.91
N LEU A 255 9.65 -4.62 -18.36
CA LEU A 255 8.39 -5.36 -18.41
C LEU A 255 7.86 -5.48 -19.85
N ALA A 256 7.97 -4.42 -20.65
CA ALA A 256 7.58 -4.45 -22.06
C ALA A 256 8.52 -5.35 -22.89
N LEU A 257 9.82 -5.34 -22.60
CA LEU A 257 10.81 -6.21 -23.22
C LEU A 257 10.52 -7.68 -22.91
N LEU A 258 10.32 -8.04 -21.64
CA LEU A 258 9.96 -9.40 -21.26
C LEU A 258 8.67 -9.85 -21.97
N LYS A 259 7.65 -8.99 -21.99
CA LYS A 259 6.39 -9.24 -22.67
C LYS A 259 6.60 -9.48 -24.17
N SER A 260 7.44 -8.68 -24.84
CA SER A 260 7.68 -8.82 -26.27
C SER A 260 8.47 -10.10 -26.61
N LEU A 261 9.47 -10.47 -25.81
CA LEU A 261 10.26 -11.70 -26.00
C LEU A 261 9.41 -12.97 -25.98
N VAL A 262 8.34 -12.97 -25.18
CA VAL A 262 7.39 -14.09 -25.11
C VAL A 262 6.41 -14.07 -26.28
N LEU A 263 5.82 -12.90 -26.58
CA LEU A 263 4.75 -12.79 -27.57
C LEU A 263 5.24 -12.80 -29.02
N GLN A 264 6.46 -12.35 -29.30
CA GLN A 264 7.07 -12.50 -30.63
C GLN A 264 7.23 -13.96 -31.05
N GLY A 265 7.27 -14.89 -30.08
CA GLY A 265 7.27 -16.34 -30.34
C GLY A 265 5.99 -16.87 -31.00
N GLU A 266 4.87 -16.14 -30.96
CA GLU A 266 3.62 -16.50 -31.64
C GLU A 266 3.64 -16.18 -33.15
N GLY A 267 4.41 -15.17 -33.57
CA GLY A 267 4.44 -14.70 -34.96
C GLY A 267 5.12 -15.66 -35.94
N SER A 268 5.95 -16.58 -35.44
CA SER A 268 6.69 -17.53 -36.28
C SER A 268 5.99 -18.87 -36.48
N SER A 269 4.85 -19.12 -35.82
CA SER A 269 4.13 -20.41 -35.87
C SER A 269 2.78 -20.35 -36.63
N GLY A 270 2.41 -19.21 -37.21
CA GLY A 270 1.22 -19.05 -38.03
C GLY A 270 1.54 -18.49 -39.41
N GLY A 271 2.00 -19.31 -40.36
CA GLY A 271 2.22 -18.84 -41.72
C GLY A 271 3.02 -19.71 -42.68
N SER A 272 2.84 -21.04 -42.69
CA SER A 272 3.13 -21.83 -43.90
C SER A 272 1.97 -21.67 -44.89
N GLY A 273 1.91 -20.49 -45.52
CA GLY A 273 0.88 -20.15 -46.48
C GLY A 273 1.07 -18.77 -47.08
N THR A 274 1.90 -18.72 -48.13
CA THR A 274 1.91 -17.68 -49.19
C THR A 274 2.03 -16.21 -48.78
N GLY A 275 3.22 -15.64 -49.00
CA GLY A 275 3.42 -14.28 -49.54
C GLY A 275 2.70 -13.13 -48.85
N GLY A 276 3.32 -12.59 -47.80
CA GLY A 276 2.96 -11.28 -47.25
C GLY A 276 4.22 -10.56 -46.80
N ALA A 277 4.59 -9.49 -47.49
CA ALA A 277 5.59 -8.55 -47.02
C ALA A 277 5.09 -7.88 -45.74
N GLY A 278 5.49 -8.41 -44.59
CA GLY A 278 5.22 -7.81 -43.29
C GLY A 278 6.15 -6.62 -43.08
N SER A 279 5.57 -5.41 -43.13
CA SER A 279 6.21 -4.16 -42.76
C SER A 279 6.85 -4.31 -41.38
N GLY A 280 8.18 -4.27 -41.31
CA GLY A 280 8.89 -4.04 -40.07
C GLY A 280 8.37 -2.77 -39.41
N ALA A 281 8.41 -2.72 -38.08
CA ALA A 281 8.29 -1.47 -37.35
C ALA A 281 9.43 -0.56 -37.86
N GLY A 282 9.09 0.35 -38.77
CA GLY A 282 10.01 1.33 -39.27
C GLY A 282 10.51 2.15 -38.09
N TRP A 283 11.81 2.17 -37.89
CA TRP A 283 12.48 3.31 -37.29
C TRP A 283 12.25 4.49 -38.23
N GLY A 284 11.10 5.15 -38.10
CA GLY A 284 10.91 6.45 -38.72
C GLY A 284 12.02 7.35 -38.20
N SER A 285 12.69 8.05 -39.11
CA SER A 285 13.64 9.09 -38.73
C SER A 285 12.99 10.01 -37.68
N PRO A 286 13.72 10.41 -36.62
CA PRO A 286 13.18 11.37 -35.67
C PRO A 286 12.72 12.61 -36.45
N PRO A 287 11.58 13.23 -36.07
CA PRO A 287 11.14 14.46 -36.71
C PRO A 287 12.26 15.49 -36.54
N GLY A 288 12.87 15.84 -37.66
CA GLY A 288 13.81 16.94 -37.76
C GLY A 288 13.03 18.21 -38.03
N ASP A 289 13.03 19.11 -37.06
CA ASP A 289 13.01 20.56 -37.18
C ASP A 289 12.91 21.10 -35.73
N ASP A 290 13.80 21.99 -35.28
CA ASP A 290 13.78 23.43 -35.58
C ASP A 290 12.38 24.06 -35.43
#